data_AF-F9MQF6-F1
#
_entry.id   AF-F9MQF6-F1
#
_cell.length_a   1.000
_cell.length_b   1.000
_cell.length_c   1.000
_cell.angle_alpha   90.00
_cell.angle_beta   90.00
_cell.angle_gamma   90.00
#
_symmetry.space_group_name_H-M   'P 1'
#
loop_
_entity.id
_entity.type
_entity.pdbx_description
1 polymer ?
#
loop_
_entity_poly.entity_id
_entity_poly.type
_entity_poly.pdbx_seq_one_letter_code
_entity_poly.pdbx_strand_id
1 'polypeptide(L)'
;MTVLDSFIDEMLQTEVPKTVFINTLLRALEVPKKPKFTVPASPYTFESNIHGLRYDYQANEVCLCYKVVPSIYADMVISFRSFKVILEGLGICIRMQKW
;
A
#
# COMPACT_ATOMS: atom_id res chain seq x y z
N MET A 1 16.54 6.40 -1.27
CA MET A 1 15.49 5.41 -0.95
C MET A 1 14.27 6.16 -0.45
N THR A 2 13.17 6.04 -1.16
CA THR A 2 11.87 6.67 -0.86
C THR A 2 10.97 5.71 -0.10
N VAL A 3 9.85 6.20 0.45
CA VAL A 3 8.83 5.34 1.07
C VAL A 3 8.24 4.35 0.05
N LEU A 4 8.19 4.73 -1.24
CA LEU A 4 7.75 3.85 -2.31
C LEU A 4 8.76 2.74 -2.58
N ASP A 5 10.06 3.05 -2.62
CA ASP A 5 11.12 2.04 -2.78
C ASP A 5 11.03 1.02 -1.64
N SER A 6 10.93 1.49 -0.39
CA SER A 6 10.79 0.61 0.77
C SER A 6 9.52 -0.24 0.72
N PHE A 7 8.41 0.29 0.19
CA PHE A 7 7.17 -0.44 0.04
C PHE A 7 7.28 -1.52 -1.03
N ILE A 8 7.90 -1.21 -2.17
CA ILE A 8 8.16 -2.16 -3.24
C ILE A 8 9.03 -3.31 -2.71
N ASP A 9 10.12 -2.99 -2.01
CA ASP A 9 11.00 -3.99 -1.39
C ASP A 9 10.22 -4.90 -0.44
N GLU A 10 9.35 -4.32 0.40
CA GLU A 10 8.51 -5.09 1.33
C GLU A 10 7.52 -6.01 0.58
N MET A 11 6.96 -5.55 -0.53
CA MET A 11 5.98 -6.32 -1.31
C MET A 11 6.62 -7.49 -2.07
N LEU A 12 7.90 -7.37 -2.43
CA LEU A 12 8.66 -8.38 -3.18
C LEU A 12 9.36 -9.42 -2.28
N GLN A 13 9.25 -9.32 -0.94
CA GLN A 13 9.80 -10.32 -0.03
C GLN A 13 9.20 -11.71 -0.28
N THR A 14 10.06 -12.71 -0.53
CA THR A 14 9.68 -14.10 -0.86
C THR A 14 9.04 -14.86 0.29
N GLU A 15 9.31 -14.46 1.53
CA GLU A 15 8.92 -15.19 2.74
C GLU A 15 7.39 -15.28 2.93
N VAL A 16 6.66 -14.26 2.47
CA VAL A 16 5.19 -14.21 2.59
C VAL A 16 4.60 -13.73 1.27
N PRO A 17 3.90 -14.59 0.50
CA PRO A 17 3.23 -14.16 -0.72
C PRO A 17 2.21 -13.05 -0.45
N LYS A 18 2.52 -11.82 -0.89
CA LYS A 18 1.66 -10.64 -0.65
C LYS A 18 0.56 -10.45 -1.69
N THR A 19 0.32 -11.45 -2.54
CA THR A 19 -0.69 -11.41 -3.61
C THR A 19 -2.09 -11.09 -3.09
N VAL A 20 -2.50 -11.66 -1.95
CA VAL A 20 -3.80 -11.38 -1.33
C VAL A 20 -3.90 -9.92 -0.88
N PHE A 21 -2.82 -9.39 -0.31
CA PHE A 21 -2.76 -8.00 0.13
C PHE A 21 -2.81 -7.04 -1.07
N ILE A 22 -2.02 -7.29 -2.12
CA ILE A 22 -2.05 -6.50 -3.36
C ILE A 22 -3.46 -6.50 -3.98
N ASN A 23 -4.11 -7.66 -4.07
CA ASN A 23 -5.49 -7.74 -4.57
C ASN A 23 -6.48 -6.96 -3.70
N THR A 24 -6.24 -6.92 -2.39
CA THR A 24 -7.06 -6.11 -1.47
C THR A 24 -6.85 -4.62 -1.72
N LEU A 25 -5.61 -4.18 -1.92
CA LEU A 25 -5.28 -2.79 -2.24
C LEU A 25 -5.84 -2.37 -3.60
N LEU A 26 -5.83 -3.25 -4.60
CA LEU A 26 -6.44 -3.01 -5.92
C LEU A 26 -7.95 -2.81 -5.80
N ARG A 27 -8.65 -3.70 -5.07
CA ARG A 27 -10.09 -3.55 -4.81
C ARG A 27 -10.41 -2.26 -4.04
N ALA A 28 -9.52 -1.88 -3.14
CA ALA A 28 -9.68 -0.66 -2.35
C ALA A 28 -9.58 0.63 -3.19
N LEU A 29 -9.03 0.59 -4.40
CA LEU A 29 -9.03 1.72 -5.32
C LEU A 29 -10.39 1.94 -5.99
N GLU A 30 -11.19 0.87 -6.12
CA GLU A 30 -12.50 0.91 -6.78
C GLU A 30 -13.63 1.12 -5.77
N VAL A 31 -13.52 0.51 -4.59
CA VAL A 31 -14.57 0.53 -3.58
C VAL A 31 -14.00 0.99 -2.24
N PRO A 32 -14.56 2.05 -1.62
CA PRO A 32 -14.12 2.49 -0.32
C PRO A 32 -14.37 1.42 0.74
N LYS A 33 -13.37 1.22 1.60
CA LYS A 33 -13.49 0.29 2.73
C LYS A 33 -14.58 0.81 3.67
N LYS A 34 -15.53 -0.05 4.00
CA LYS A 34 -16.56 0.27 5.02
C LYS A 34 -15.87 0.65 6.33
N PRO A 35 -16.31 1.73 7.01
CA PRO A 35 -15.75 2.09 8.30
C PRO A 35 -15.92 0.93 9.27
N LYS A 36 -14.82 0.54 9.92
CA LYS A 36 -14.85 -0.43 11.02
C LYS A 36 -14.74 0.35 12.31
N PHE A 37 -15.68 0.12 13.22
CA PHE A 37 -15.60 0.63 14.59
C PHE A 37 -14.65 -0.26 15.39
N THR A 38 -13.35 -0.06 15.21
CA THR A 38 -12.29 -0.69 16.01
C THR A 38 -11.68 0.36 16.94
N VAL A 39 -11.49 0.01 18.22
CA VAL A 39 -10.89 0.88 19.24
C VAL A 39 -9.57 0.26 19.71
N PRO A 40 -8.42 0.95 19.57
CA PRO A 40 -8.24 2.26 18.93
C PRO A 40 -8.36 2.19 17.41
N ALA A 41 -8.80 3.29 16.78
CA ALA A 41 -8.86 3.38 15.33
C ALA A 41 -7.44 3.50 14.75
N SER A 42 -7.10 2.65 13.78
CA SER A 42 -5.84 2.80 13.04
C SER A 42 -5.87 4.11 12.25
N PRO A 43 -4.76 4.89 12.22
CA PRO A 43 -4.66 6.09 11.40
C PRO A 43 -4.59 5.77 9.90
N TYR A 44 -4.50 4.49 9.52
CA TYR A 44 -4.37 4.03 8.15
C TYR A 44 -5.62 3.26 7.68
N THR A 45 -6.00 3.46 6.41
CA THR A 45 -7.08 2.70 5.77
C THR A 45 -6.69 1.23 5.61
N PHE A 46 -5.45 1.01 5.18
CA PHE A 46 -4.78 -0.28 5.04
C PHE A 46 -3.35 -0.18 5.56
N GLU A 47 -2.80 -1.30 5.99
CA GLU A 47 -1.45 -1.36 6.53
C GLU A 47 -0.77 -2.66 6.10
N SER A 48 0.51 -2.56 5.79
CA SER A 48 1.42 -3.69 5.62
C SER A 48 2.26 -3.86 6.89
N ASN A 49 3.37 -4.60 6.84
CA ASN A 49 4.21 -4.82 8.02
C ASN A 49 4.87 -3.53 8.51
N ILE A 50 5.33 -2.67 7.59
CA ILE A 50 6.06 -1.44 7.92
C ILE A 50 5.51 -0.18 7.23
N HIS A 51 4.50 -0.31 6.37
CA HIS A 51 3.85 0.82 5.71
C HIS A 51 2.38 0.97 6.12
N GLY A 52 1.92 2.21 6.15
CA GLY A 52 0.52 2.59 6.27
C GLY A 52 0.05 3.27 4.98
N LEU A 53 -1.18 2.98 4.56
CA LEU A 53 -1.82 3.60 3.40
C LEU A 53 -3.08 4.33 3.83
N ARG A 54 -3.16 5.62 3.50
CA ARG A 54 -4.33 6.47 3.70
C ARG A 54 -4.95 6.78 2.35
N TYR A 55 -6.17 6.33 2.12
CA TYR A 55 -6.88 6.56 0.86
C TYR A 55 -7.74 7.81 0.99
N ASP A 56 -7.52 8.78 0.10
CA ASP A 56 -8.40 9.91 -0.14
C ASP A 56 -9.22 9.65 -1.41
N TYR A 57 -10.45 9.19 -1.21
CA TYR A 57 -11.38 8.88 -2.30
C TYR A 57 -11.97 10.11 -2.97
N GLN A 58 -11.88 11.29 -2.35
CA GLN A 58 -12.35 12.54 -2.97
C GLN A 58 -11.31 13.06 -3.96
N ALA A 59 -10.04 13.03 -3.57
CA ALA A 59 -8.92 13.41 -4.42
C ALA A 59 -8.49 12.30 -5.41
N ASN A 60 -8.93 11.05 -5.19
CA ASN A 60 -8.43 9.85 -5.88
C ASN A 60 -6.92 9.65 -5.68
N GLU A 61 -6.47 9.78 -4.44
CA GLU A 61 -5.06 9.71 -4.07
C GLU A 61 -4.84 8.79 -2.87
N VAL A 62 -3.68 8.12 -2.84
CA VAL A 62 -3.22 7.34 -1.70
C VAL A 62 -1.96 7.97 -1.14
N CYS A 63 -1.95 8.21 0.17
CA CYS A 63 -0.77 8.62 0.91
C CYS A 63 -0.11 7.40 1.53
N LEU A 64 1.09 7.07 1.05
CA LEU A 64 1.94 6.00 1.55
C LEU A 64 2.88 6.56 2.62
N CYS A 65 2.85 5.94 3.80
CA CYS A 65 3.56 6.40 4.99
C CYS A 65 4.41 5.27 5.57
N TYR A 66 5.61 5.57 6.08
CA TYR A 66 6.42 4.60 6.82
C TYR A 66 6.00 4.60 8.30
N LYS A 67 5.44 3.48 8.79
CA LYS A 67 4.73 3.48 10.09
C LYS A 67 5.62 3.18 11.30
N VAL A 68 6.81 2.59 11.09
CA VAL A 68 7.65 2.08 12.18
C VAL A 68 8.43 3.20 12.86
N VAL A 69 9.05 4.06 12.06
CA VAL A 69 9.80 5.21 12.56
C VAL A 69 9.32 6.46 11.83
N PRO A 70 8.70 7.42 12.54
CA PRO A 70 8.28 8.66 11.93
C PRO A 70 9.43 9.34 11.18
N SER A 71 9.15 9.85 9.99
CA SER A 71 10.07 10.70 9.21
C SER A 71 11.37 10.04 8.71
N ILE A 72 11.54 8.70 8.80
CA ILE A 72 12.65 8.03 8.09
C ILE A 72 12.55 8.24 6.58
N TYR A 73 11.34 8.09 6.05
CA TYR A 73 11.02 8.42 4.66
C TYR A 73 9.89 9.45 4.66
N ALA A 74 9.98 10.43 3.76
CA ALA A 74 8.90 11.37 3.54
C ALA A 74 7.67 10.62 3.01
N ASP A 75 6.49 10.97 3.52
CA ASP A 75 5.22 10.49 3.01
C ASP A 75 5.09 10.81 1.52
N MET A 76 4.54 9.87 0.76
CA MET A 76 4.35 10.05 -0.68
C MET A 76 2.87 9.94 -1.03
N VAL A 77 2.37 10.95 -1.73
CA VAL A 77 1.03 10.96 -2.30
C VAL A 77 1.11 10.47 -3.74
N ILE A 78 0.28 9.48 -4.07
CA ILE A 78 0.24 8.84 -5.38
C ILE A 78 -1.21 8.82 -5.87
N SER A 79 -1.47 9.20 -7.11
CA SER A 79 -2.81 9.06 -7.68
C SER A 79 -3.25 7.59 -7.71
N PHE A 80 -4.54 7.31 -7.56
CA PHE A 80 -5.08 5.95 -7.65
C PHE A 80 -4.71 5.27 -8.97
N ARG A 81 -4.66 6.04 -10.06
CA ARG A 81 -4.25 5.52 -11.38
C ARG A 81 -2.80 5.05 -11.38
N SER A 82 -1.89 5.88 -10.89
CA SER A 82 -0.47 5.52 -10.80
C SER A 82 -0.25 4.35 -9.83
N PHE A 83 -0.94 4.37 -8.69
CA PHE A 83 -0.84 3.31 -7.70
C PHE A 83 -1.38 1.98 -8.21
N LYS A 84 -2.46 1.98 -9.00
CA LYS A 84 -2.99 0.79 -9.68
C LYS A 84 -1.94 0.12 -10.56
N VAL A 85 -1.25 0.90 -11.40
CA VAL A 85 -0.19 0.39 -12.29
C VAL A 85 0.95 -0.24 -11.48
N ILE A 86 1.35 0.39 -10.37
CA ILE A 86 2.38 -0.13 -9.47
C ILE A 86 1.94 -1.48 -8.88
N LEU A 87 0.73 -1.56 -8.34
CA LEU A 87 0.21 -2.79 -7.73
C LEU A 87 0.05 -3.94 -8.74
N GLU A 88 -0.45 -3.66 -9.95
CA GLU A 88 -0.55 -4.65 -11.02
C GLU A 88 0.85 -5.15 -11.44
N GLY A 89 1.81 -4.24 -11.58
CA GLY A 89 3.21 -4.58 -11.85
C GLY A 89 3.82 -5.48 -10.76
N LEU A 90 3.63 -5.13 -9.48
CA LEU A 90 4.06 -5.96 -8.35
C LEU A 90 3.43 -7.35 -8.38
N GLY A 91 2.13 -7.44 -8.71
CA GLY A 91 1.44 -8.73 -8.84
C GLY A 91 2.07 -9.63 -9.92
N ILE A 92 2.50 -9.05 -11.04
CA ILE A 92 3.21 -9.77 -12.11
C ILE A 92 4.60 -10.21 -11.64
N CYS A 93 5.38 -9.30 -11.03
CA CYS A 93 6.72 -9.60 -10.51
C CYS A 93 6.67 -10.79 -9.54
N ILE A 94 5.77 -10.77 -8.56
CA ILE A 94 5.57 -11.85 -7.58
C ILE A 94 5.23 -13.17 -8.27
N ARG A 95 4.30 -13.15 -9.24
CA ARG A 95 3.89 -14.36 -9.97
C ARG A 95 5.03 -14.95 -10.81
N MET A 96 5.86 -14.09 -11.40
CA MET A 96 6.96 -14.51 -12.27
C MET A 96 8.25 -14.86 -11.51
N GLN A 97 8.34 -14.55 -10.21
CA GLN A 97 9.59 -14.66 -9.46
C GLN A 97 10.75 -13.89 -10.11
N LYS A 98 10.42 -12.69 -10.65
CA LYS A 98 11.38 -11.82 -11.33
C LYS A 98 11.35 -10.44 -10.69
N TRP A 99 12.36 -10.14 -9.90
CA TRP A 99 12.66 -8.81 -9.36
C TRP A 99 14.12 -8.73 -8.93
#